data_AF-A0A0A1F6G4-F1
#
_entry.id   AF-A0A0A1F6G4-F1
#
_cell.length_a   1.000
_cell.length_b   1.000
_cell.length_c   1.000
_cell.angle_alpha   90.00
_cell.angle_beta   90.00
_cell.angle_gamma   90.00
#
_symmetry.space_group_name_H-M   'P 1'
#
loop_
_entity.id
_entity.type
_entity.pdbx_description
1 polymer ?
#
loop_
_entity_poly.entity_id
_entity_poly.type
_entity_poly.pdbx_seq_one_letter_code
_entity_poly.pdbx_strand_id
1 'polypeptide(L)'
;MKPDSLLRSVALSAILLSTLVYGQQPALAAGAAAPLPTLALPADWYPESLAIGPDGSFYVGSWHQGAIARVRPDGSAPEILVKPGSNGLANGQGVLVDAAHQLLWVCSGNWGFTSVPSTPSALKSYDLASGVPRASYPMPDKGYCNDLAQDSQGTLYVTDSFHPRVLRLSLGAAALSIWKEDPRMGAGSDGLFLNGIALDGDHKLYVSLVSAVPYVLRVDVEDNGAAGAVSRIDMPRVLKNADAIRIYAPDRMAIFESNAFGKTGPYGGQVSLARINGNTATLDTIVNGLNDPSSGVIVGNRVYFIESKYALLFPHKDHPEDIPANVPFDLQSRELPR
;
A
#
# COMPACT_ATOMS: atom_id res chain seq x y z
N MET A 1 11.23 115.47 10.62
CA MET A 1 12.50 114.72 10.65
C MET A 1 12.22 113.26 10.33
N LYS A 2 13.15 112.56 9.65
CA LYS A 2 13.27 111.08 9.59
C LYS A 2 13.67 110.53 10.99
N PRO A 3 13.80 109.21 11.28
CA PRO A 3 13.84 108.01 10.39
C PRO A 3 12.91 106.86 10.90
N ASP A 4 13.06 105.53 10.69
CA ASP A 4 14.09 104.68 10.04
C ASP A 4 13.57 103.30 9.52
N SER A 5 14.54 102.49 9.06
CA SER A 5 14.67 101.08 8.65
C SER A 5 14.22 99.99 9.66
N LEU A 6 13.71 98.80 9.25
CA LEU A 6 14.28 97.66 8.48
C LEU A 6 15.32 96.82 9.25
N LEU A 7 15.00 95.56 9.62
CA LEU A 7 15.97 94.45 9.73
C LEU A 7 15.30 93.06 9.75
N ARG A 8 15.95 92.09 9.09
CA ARG A 8 15.59 90.66 9.09
C ARG A 8 16.41 89.90 10.13
N SER A 9 15.97 88.72 10.55
CA SER A 9 16.84 87.71 11.17
C SER A 9 16.37 86.30 10.80
N VAL A 10 17.34 85.43 10.53
CA VAL A 10 17.16 84.09 9.94
C VAL A 10 17.26 83.03 11.04
N ALA A 11 16.29 82.13 11.12
CA ALA A 11 16.40 80.92 11.91
C ALA A 11 16.89 79.77 11.00
N LEU A 12 18.07 79.22 11.31
CA LEU A 12 18.60 78.04 10.63
C LEU A 12 17.90 76.79 11.18
N SER A 13 17.04 76.16 10.38
CA SER A 13 16.48 74.84 10.69
C SER A 13 17.42 73.74 10.18
N ALA A 14 18.03 72.98 11.09
CA ALA A 14 18.88 71.85 10.74
C ALA A 14 18.03 70.68 10.22
N ILE A 15 18.33 70.22 9.00
CA ILE A 15 17.69 69.04 8.40
C ILE A 15 18.46 67.79 8.86
N LEU A 16 17.84 66.94 9.68
CA LEU A 16 18.33 65.58 9.90
C LEU A 16 17.94 64.71 8.70
N LEU A 17 18.94 64.20 7.96
CA LEU A 17 18.72 63.09 7.03
C LEU A 17 18.62 61.78 7.83
N SER A 18 17.42 61.24 7.96
CA SER A 18 17.19 59.88 8.45
C SER A 18 17.49 58.86 7.35
N THR A 19 18.65 58.21 7.39
CA THR A 19 18.99 57.10 6.48
C THR A 19 18.17 55.86 6.84
N LEU A 20 17.23 55.46 5.98
CA LEU A 20 16.59 54.15 6.09
C LEU A 20 17.59 53.05 5.77
N VAL A 21 18.07 52.36 6.79
CA VAL A 21 18.79 51.10 6.64
C VAL A 21 17.76 50.00 6.37
N TYR A 22 17.66 49.56 5.12
CA TYR A 22 16.97 48.31 4.77
C TYR A 22 17.77 47.13 5.36
N GLY A 23 17.44 46.76 6.60
CA GLY A 23 17.95 45.54 7.21
C GLY A 23 17.40 44.34 6.44
N GLN A 24 18.26 43.66 5.68
CA GLN A 24 17.93 42.35 5.13
C GLN A 24 17.74 41.38 6.29
N GLN A 25 16.49 41.05 6.61
CA GLN A 25 16.19 39.91 7.46
C GLN A 25 16.69 38.65 6.74
N PRO A 26 17.55 37.82 7.36
CA PRO A 26 17.91 36.55 6.76
C PRO A 26 16.64 35.70 6.66
N ALA A 27 16.28 35.31 5.44
CA ALA A 27 15.19 34.39 5.22
C ALA A 27 15.52 33.09 5.97
N LEU A 28 14.71 32.75 6.97
CA LEU A 28 14.75 31.43 7.58
C LEU A 28 14.38 30.43 6.49
N ALA A 29 15.39 29.80 5.89
CA ALA A 29 15.19 28.63 5.06
C ALA A 29 14.42 27.62 5.92
N ALA A 30 13.19 27.31 5.51
CA ALA A 30 12.42 26.25 6.13
C ALA A 30 13.23 24.97 5.94
N GLY A 31 13.92 24.53 7.00
CA GLY A 31 14.75 23.34 6.96
C GLY A 31 13.87 22.19 6.51
N ALA A 32 14.19 21.60 5.35
CA ALA A 32 13.55 20.38 4.93
C ALA A 32 13.77 19.36 6.05
N ALA A 33 12.68 18.86 6.64
CA ALA A 33 12.77 17.85 7.68
C ALA A 33 13.59 16.67 7.13
N ALA A 34 14.55 16.19 7.93
CA ALA A 34 15.34 15.04 7.53
C ALA A 34 14.39 13.88 7.19
N PRO A 35 14.67 13.08 6.13
CA PRO A 35 13.86 11.91 5.83
C PRO A 35 13.73 11.03 7.08
N LEU A 36 12.52 10.58 7.39
CA LEU A 36 12.37 9.60 8.47
C LEU A 36 13.21 8.36 8.13
N PRO A 37 13.91 7.76 9.11
CA PRO A 37 14.62 6.51 8.89
C PRO A 37 13.65 5.43 8.44
N THR A 38 14.14 4.48 7.64
CA THR A 38 13.37 3.31 7.24
C THR A 38 13.31 2.33 8.42
N LEU A 39 12.22 1.57 8.53
CA LEU A 39 12.03 0.63 9.63
C LEU A 39 12.46 -0.76 9.16
N ALA A 40 13.46 -1.34 9.80
CA ALA A 40 14.02 -2.63 9.39
C ALA A 40 12.98 -3.76 9.49
N LEU A 41 12.93 -4.60 8.46
CA LEU A 41 12.24 -5.88 8.49
C LEU A 41 13.22 -7.00 8.88
N PRO A 42 12.74 -8.20 9.24
CA PRO A 42 13.62 -9.34 9.48
C PRO A 42 14.50 -9.67 8.27
N ALA A 43 15.57 -10.45 8.49
CA ALA A 43 16.35 -11.03 7.40
C ALA A 43 15.51 -12.05 6.62
N ASP A 44 15.87 -12.28 5.35
CA ASP A 44 15.25 -13.28 4.47
C ASP A 44 13.71 -13.14 4.33
N TRP A 45 13.22 -11.89 4.42
CA TRP A 45 11.79 -11.65 4.63
C TRP A 45 10.95 -11.65 3.34
N TYR A 46 11.45 -11.07 2.24
CA TYR A 46 10.73 -10.95 0.96
C TYR A 46 9.26 -10.51 1.16
N PRO A 47 9.01 -9.27 1.62
CA PRO A 47 7.68 -8.84 2.01
C PRO A 47 6.74 -8.76 0.80
N GLU A 48 5.45 -9.09 0.96
CA GLU A 48 4.45 -8.94 -0.11
C GLU A 48 3.33 -7.94 0.23
N SER A 49 2.73 -8.04 1.43
CA SER A 49 1.73 -7.08 1.88
C SER A 49 1.94 -6.60 3.30
N LEU A 50 1.34 -5.45 3.59
CA LEU A 50 1.31 -4.89 4.93
C LEU A 50 -0.01 -4.19 5.26
N ALA A 51 -0.34 -4.23 6.54
CA ALA A 51 -1.42 -3.46 7.16
C ALA A 51 -0.87 -2.63 8.34
N ILE A 52 -1.67 -1.68 8.82
CA ILE A 52 -1.38 -0.91 10.05
C ILE A 52 -2.46 -1.19 11.10
N GLY A 53 -2.05 -1.34 12.36
CA GLY A 53 -2.94 -1.48 13.50
C GLY A 53 -3.34 -0.14 14.13
N PRO A 54 -4.35 -0.15 15.02
CA PRO A 54 -4.82 1.05 15.70
C PRO A 54 -3.78 1.67 16.66
N ASP A 55 -2.74 0.93 17.02
CA ASP A 55 -1.59 1.37 17.81
C ASP A 55 -0.46 1.97 16.95
N GLY A 56 -0.63 2.01 15.63
CA GLY A 56 0.40 2.44 14.68
C GLY A 56 1.45 1.39 14.35
N SER A 57 1.36 0.16 14.89
CA SER A 57 2.24 -0.94 14.46
C SER A 57 1.91 -1.37 13.04
N PHE A 58 2.92 -1.63 12.22
CA PHE A 58 2.77 -2.26 10.92
C PHE A 58 2.85 -3.79 11.06
N TYR A 59 2.02 -4.50 10.30
CA TYR A 59 1.98 -5.96 10.23
C TYR A 59 2.36 -6.33 8.80
N VAL A 60 3.57 -6.87 8.62
CA VAL A 60 4.18 -7.10 7.30
C VAL A 60 4.32 -8.60 7.07
N GLY A 61 3.72 -9.12 6.00
CA GLY A 61 3.83 -10.52 5.62
C GLY A 61 5.18 -10.88 5.02
N SER A 62 5.59 -12.14 5.13
CA SER A 62 6.76 -12.72 4.46
C SER A 62 6.32 -13.69 3.37
N TRP A 63 6.81 -13.50 2.16
CA TRP A 63 6.62 -14.49 1.10
C TRP A 63 7.49 -15.72 1.34
N HIS A 64 8.77 -15.55 1.69
CA HIS A 64 9.71 -16.67 1.80
C HIS A 64 9.60 -17.47 3.11
N GLN A 65 9.24 -16.86 4.24
CA GLN A 65 9.19 -17.54 5.55
C GLN A 65 7.78 -17.98 5.99
N GLY A 66 6.72 -17.55 5.29
CA GLY A 66 5.35 -17.89 5.70
C GLY A 66 5.04 -17.39 7.12
N ALA A 67 5.37 -16.13 7.38
CA ALA A 67 5.36 -15.50 8.70
C ALA A 67 4.84 -14.05 8.62
N ILE A 68 4.46 -13.46 9.76
CA ILE A 68 4.11 -12.02 9.86
C ILE A 68 4.97 -11.36 10.94
N ALA A 69 5.59 -10.24 10.59
CA ALA A 69 6.35 -9.39 11.49
C ALA A 69 5.49 -8.20 11.95
N ARG A 70 5.56 -7.85 13.23
CA ARG A 70 5.05 -6.61 13.80
C ARG A 70 6.20 -5.61 13.93
N VAL A 71 6.07 -4.47 13.29
CA VAL A 71 7.07 -3.41 13.24
C VAL A 71 6.49 -2.17 13.92
N ARG A 72 7.15 -1.67 14.96
CA ARG A 72 6.70 -0.47 15.67
C ARG A 72 7.25 0.79 14.98
N PRO A 73 6.50 1.90 14.98
CA PRO A 73 6.94 3.16 14.34
C PRO A 73 8.06 3.87 15.11
N ASP A 74 8.44 3.37 16.28
CA ASP A 74 9.55 3.87 17.12
C ASP A 74 10.94 3.40 16.66
N GLY A 75 11.03 2.52 15.67
CA GLY A 75 12.30 1.96 15.18
C GLY A 75 12.88 0.84 16.04
N SER A 76 12.10 0.30 16.99
CA SER A 76 12.47 -0.93 17.70
C SER A 76 12.55 -2.14 16.75
N ALA A 77 13.32 -3.16 17.15
CA ALA A 77 13.55 -4.34 16.33
C ALA A 77 12.21 -5.07 15.98
N PRO A 78 12.05 -5.56 14.73
CA PRO A 78 10.82 -6.21 14.30
C PRO A 78 10.56 -7.51 15.09
N GLU A 79 9.30 -7.72 15.46
CA GLU A 79 8.84 -8.84 16.28
C GLU A 79 8.17 -9.89 15.37
N ILE A 80 8.61 -11.16 15.41
CA ILE A 80 7.93 -12.24 14.68
C ILE A 80 6.65 -12.64 15.42
N LEU A 81 5.54 -12.01 15.05
CA LEU A 81 4.23 -12.20 15.68
C LEU A 81 3.60 -13.53 15.24
N VAL A 82 3.48 -13.75 13.93
CA VAL A 82 3.04 -15.04 13.38
C VAL A 82 4.28 -15.80 12.95
N LYS A 83 4.55 -16.92 13.63
CA LYS A 83 5.74 -17.77 13.39
C LYS A 83 5.71 -18.42 12.01
N PRO A 84 6.87 -18.71 11.39
CA PRO A 84 6.97 -19.45 10.14
C PRO A 84 6.11 -20.72 10.12
N GLY A 85 5.28 -20.88 9.08
CA GLY A 85 4.42 -22.06 8.91
C GLY A 85 3.23 -22.16 9.87
N SER A 86 3.03 -21.20 10.78
CA SER A 86 1.90 -21.18 11.72
C SER A 86 0.58 -21.26 10.97
N ASN A 87 -0.39 -22.06 11.46
CA ASN A 87 -1.66 -22.32 10.77
C ASN A 87 -1.52 -22.83 9.33
N GLY A 88 -0.35 -23.36 8.94
CA GLY A 88 -0.02 -23.70 7.56
C GLY A 88 0.07 -22.47 6.65
N LEU A 89 0.62 -21.35 7.12
CA LEU A 89 0.96 -20.18 6.30
C LEU A 89 2.22 -20.50 5.48
N ALA A 90 2.06 -20.67 4.17
CA ALA A 90 3.17 -21.04 3.28
C ALA A 90 3.85 -19.80 2.68
N ASN A 91 3.12 -19.03 1.87
CA ASN A 91 3.54 -17.73 1.36
C ASN A 91 2.59 -16.65 1.92
N GLY A 92 3.08 -15.69 2.70
CA GLY A 92 2.27 -14.58 3.20
C GLY A 92 1.99 -13.55 2.10
N GLN A 93 0.73 -13.45 1.69
CA GLN A 93 0.22 -12.49 0.71
C GLN A 93 -0.46 -11.30 1.45
N GLY A 94 -1.58 -10.79 0.93
CA GLY A 94 -2.43 -9.75 1.51
C GLY A 94 -2.61 -9.86 3.01
N VAL A 95 -2.35 -8.77 3.73
CA VAL A 95 -2.50 -8.64 5.18
C VAL A 95 -3.55 -7.59 5.48
N LEU A 96 -4.47 -7.87 6.41
CA LEU A 96 -5.49 -6.93 6.87
C LEU A 96 -5.64 -7.02 8.40
N VAL A 97 -5.72 -5.86 9.06
CA VAL A 97 -5.99 -5.77 10.50
C VAL A 97 -7.46 -5.48 10.72
N ASP A 98 -8.15 -6.41 11.38
CA ASP A 98 -9.52 -6.26 11.87
C ASP A 98 -9.45 -5.90 13.36
N ALA A 99 -9.39 -4.60 13.62
CA ALA A 99 -9.30 -4.08 14.98
C ALA A 99 -10.59 -4.29 15.80
N ALA A 100 -11.76 -4.39 15.14
CA ALA A 100 -13.04 -4.57 15.81
C ALA A 100 -13.15 -5.97 16.43
N HIS A 101 -12.70 -7.00 15.71
CA HIS A 101 -12.73 -8.39 16.16
C HIS A 101 -11.40 -8.87 16.77
N GLN A 102 -10.39 -7.99 16.86
CA GLN A 102 -9.02 -8.32 17.32
C GLN A 102 -8.36 -9.43 16.50
N LEU A 103 -8.57 -9.41 15.18
CA LEU A 103 -8.03 -10.38 14.24
C LEU A 103 -7.00 -9.76 13.30
N LEU A 104 -6.00 -10.57 12.96
CA LEU A 104 -5.09 -10.35 11.84
C LEU A 104 -5.45 -11.35 10.75
N TRP A 105 -5.88 -10.85 9.59
CA TRP A 105 -6.23 -11.64 8.43
C TRP A 105 -5.07 -11.66 7.43
N VAL A 106 -4.80 -12.84 6.86
CA VAL A 106 -3.66 -13.09 5.98
C VAL A 106 -4.08 -14.02 4.86
N CYS A 107 -3.96 -13.59 3.61
CA CYS A 107 -3.99 -14.52 2.48
C CYS A 107 -2.71 -15.37 2.47
N SER A 108 -2.86 -16.68 2.32
CA SER A 108 -1.74 -17.61 2.13
C SER A 108 -1.72 -18.08 0.69
N GLY A 109 -0.69 -17.69 -0.04
CA GLY A 109 -0.35 -18.28 -1.33
C GLY A 109 0.39 -19.62 -1.18
N ASN A 110 0.59 -20.29 -2.31
CA ASN A 110 1.62 -21.30 -2.49
C ASN A 110 2.11 -21.29 -3.93
N TRP A 111 3.30 -20.74 -4.15
CA TRP A 111 4.02 -20.78 -5.44
C TRP A 111 5.36 -21.52 -5.33
N GLY A 112 5.64 -22.24 -4.24
CA GLY A 112 6.89 -22.97 -4.03
C GLY A 112 8.12 -22.09 -3.77
N PHE A 113 7.94 -20.81 -3.48
CA PHE A 113 8.99 -19.89 -3.03
C PHE A 113 8.98 -19.73 -1.50
N THR A 114 8.80 -20.83 -0.76
CA THR A 114 8.70 -20.81 0.70
C THR A 114 9.68 -21.80 1.33
N SER A 115 10.28 -21.37 2.44
CA SER A 115 11.18 -22.15 3.29
C SER A 115 10.43 -23.05 4.28
N VAL A 116 9.11 -22.90 4.42
CA VAL A 116 8.24 -23.74 5.26
C VAL A 116 7.41 -24.71 4.41
N PRO A 117 6.82 -25.78 5.01
CA PRO A 117 6.04 -26.74 4.24
C PRO A 117 4.91 -26.10 3.43
N SER A 118 4.93 -26.33 2.12
CA SER A 118 3.92 -25.83 1.18
C SER A 118 2.54 -26.43 1.46
N THR A 119 1.51 -25.58 1.52
CA THR A 119 0.10 -25.97 1.75
C THR A 119 -0.80 -25.54 0.59
N PRO A 120 -2.06 -26.00 0.51
CA PRO A 120 -3.06 -25.34 -0.33
C PRO A 120 -3.25 -23.87 0.06
N SER A 121 -3.65 -23.03 -0.89
CA SER A 121 -3.95 -21.62 -0.64
C SER A 121 -5.22 -21.46 0.20
N ALA A 122 -5.20 -20.48 1.11
CA ALA A 122 -6.28 -20.23 2.06
C ALA A 122 -6.23 -18.80 2.59
N LEU A 123 -7.39 -18.24 2.92
CA LEU A 123 -7.49 -17.09 3.83
C LEU A 123 -7.31 -17.59 5.27
N LYS A 124 -6.46 -16.94 6.07
CA LYS A 124 -6.14 -17.34 7.45
C LYS A 124 -6.38 -16.18 8.41
N SER A 125 -6.73 -16.50 9.65
CA SER A 125 -6.80 -15.52 10.74
C SER A 125 -5.96 -15.93 11.94
N TYR A 126 -5.47 -14.91 12.64
CA TYR A 126 -4.72 -14.98 13.88
C TYR A 126 -5.28 -13.96 14.87
N ASP A 127 -5.01 -14.19 16.14
CA ASP A 127 -5.16 -13.19 17.19
C ASP A 127 -4.23 -12.00 16.92
N LEU A 128 -4.78 -10.79 16.86
CA LEU A 128 -4.03 -9.58 16.50
C LEU A 128 -2.90 -9.25 17.50
N ALA A 129 -3.11 -9.56 18.79
CA ALA A 129 -2.16 -9.22 19.84
C ALA A 129 -1.03 -10.24 19.99
N SER A 130 -1.30 -11.53 19.73
CA SER A 130 -0.39 -12.65 20.04
C SER A 130 0.02 -13.52 18.85
N GLY A 131 -0.56 -13.33 17.66
CA GLY A 131 -0.28 -14.15 16.47
C GLY A 131 -0.76 -15.60 16.57
N VAL A 132 -1.55 -15.95 17.59
CA VAL A 132 -2.10 -17.30 17.78
C VAL A 132 -3.13 -17.61 16.69
N PRO A 133 -3.05 -18.75 15.98
CA PRO A 133 -4.03 -19.15 14.96
C PRO A 133 -5.47 -19.13 15.45
N ARG A 134 -6.39 -18.67 14.59
CA ARG A 134 -7.84 -18.64 14.84
C ARG A 134 -8.63 -19.49 13.85
N ALA A 135 -8.44 -19.28 12.54
CA ALA A 135 -9.10 -20.07 11.50
C ALA A 135 -8.28 -20.14 10.20
N SER A 136 -8.63 -21.07 9.31
CA SER A 136 -8.10 -21.18 7.95
C SER A 136 -9.21 -21.63 7.01
N TYR A 137 -9.47 -20.85 5.96
CA TYR A 137 -10.52 -21.02 4.98
C TYR A 137 -9.89 -21.33 3.62
N PRO A 138 -9.90 -22.60 3.16
CA PRO A 138 -9.31 -22.99 1.88
C PRO A 138 -9.93 -22.22 0.71
N MET A 139 -9.11 -21.85 -0.27
CA MET A 139 -9.62 -21.32 -1.54
C MET A 139 -10.38 -22.43 -2.30
N PRO A 140 -11.62 -22.20 -2.75
CA PRO A 140 -12.35 -23.15 -3.57
C PRO A 140 -11.63 -23.39 -4.90
N ASP A 141 -11.83 -24.56 -5.50
CA ASP A 141 -11.34 -24.93 -6.84
C ASP A 141 -9.82 -24.81 -7.04
N LYS A 142 -9.03 -24.84 -5.95
CA LYS A 142 -7.58 -24.56 -5.94
C LYS A 142 -7.22 -23.13 -6.40
N GLY A 143 -8.10 -22.16 -6.12
CA GLY A 143 -7.80 -20.74 -6.30
C GLY A 143 -6.61 -20.24 -5.47
N TYR A 144 -6.16 -19.02 -5.74
CA TYR A 144 -5.01 -18.40 -5.07
C TYR A 144 -5.42 -17.13 -4.34
N CYS A 145 -5.42 -17.18 -3.00
CA CYS A 145 -5.71 -16.05 -2.13
C CYS A 145 -4.62 -15.00 -2.31
N ASN A 146 -4.97 -13.86 -2.90
CA ASN A 146 -4.03 -12.79 -3.17
C ASN A 146 -4.17 -11.66 -2.13
N ASP A 147 -5.15 -10.77 -2.29
CA ASP A 147 -5.36 -9.64 -1.39
C ASP A 147 -6.81 -9.62 -0.88
N LEU A 148 -7.05 -8.81 0.16
CA LEU A 148 -8.33 -8.78 0.86
C LEU A 148 -8.74 -7.38 1.34
N ALA A 149 -10.05 -7.12 1.30
CA ALA A 149 -10.68 -5.92 1.84
C ALA A 149 -11.83 -6.29 2.79
N GLN A 150 -12.18 -5.40 3.71
CA GLN A 150 -13.25 -5.60 4.70
C GLN A 150 -14.30 -4.49 4.61
N ASP A 151 -15.59 -4.83 4.65
CA ASP A 151 -16.69 -3.86 4.81
C ASP A 151 -17.00 -3.54 6.29
N SER A 152 -17.79 -2.50 6.54
CA SER A 152 -18.17 -2.08 7.90
C SER A 152 -18.93 -3.14 8.70
N GLN A 153 -19.47 -4.17 8.03
CA GLN A 153 -20.15 -5.31 8.65
C GLN A 153 -19.19 -6.47 8.99
N GLY A 154 -17.88 -6.27 8.79
CA GLY A 154 -16.85 -7.26 9.04
C GLY A 154 -16.71 -8.32 7.95
N THR A 155 -17.44 -8.20 6.84
CA THR A 155 -17.35 -9.14 5.72
C THR A 155 -16.04 -8.93 4.98
N LEU A 156 -15.35 -10.02 4.67
CA LEU A 156 -14.15 -9.99 3.84
C LEU A 156 -14.47 -10.28 2.38
N TYR A 157 -13.82 -9.54 1.49
CA TYR A 157 -13.76 -9.79 0.06
C TYR A 157 -12.32 -10.17 -0.29
N VAL A 158 -12.15 -11.20 -1.12
CA VAL A 158 -10.84 -11.80 -1.42
C VAL A 158 -10.68 -11.97 -2.92
N THR A 159 -9.54 -11.55 -3.46
CA THR A 159 -9.19 -11.79 -4.87
C THR A 159 -8.61 -13.18 -5.09
N ASP A 160 -9.00 -13.81 -6.20
CA ASP A 160 -8.42 -15.06 -6.67
C ASP A 160 -7.50 -14.76 -7.86
N SER A 161 -6.18 -14.97 -7.72
CA SER A 161 -5.26 -14.77 -8.86
C SER A 161 -5.35 -15.89 -9.91
N PHE A 162 -5.95 -17.04 -9.58
CA PHE A 162 -6.06 -18.21 -10.46
C PHE A 162 -7.45 -18.37 -11.11
N HIS A 163 -8.45 -17.56 -10.72
CA HIS A 163 -9.77 -17.53 -11.35
C HIS A 163 -10.28 -16.08 -11.48
N PRO A 164 -11.04 -15.72 -12.53
CA PRO A 164 -11.53 -14.35 -12.75
C PRO A 164 -12.72 -13.99 -11.84
N ARG A 165 -12.51 -14.00 -10.53
CA ARG A 165 -13.56 -13.87 -9.51
C ARG A 165 -13.11 -13.18 -8.22
N VAL A 166 -14.06 -12.58 -7.54
CA VAL A 166 -13.94 -12.13 -6.14
C VAL A 166 -14.78 -13.05 -5.27
N LEU A 167 -14.17 -13.56 -4.20
CA LEU A 167 -14.82 -14.36 -3.16
C LEU A 167 -15.24 -13.48 -1.98
N ARG A 168 -16.15 -13.98 -1.15
CA ARG A 168 -16.62 -13.33 0.09
C ARG A 168 -16.63 -14.32 1.26
N LEU A 169 -16.23 -13.83 2.43
CA LEU A 169 -16.42 -14.50 3.72
C LEU A 169 -17.20 -13.55 4.65
N SER A 170 -18.50 -13.76 4.77
CA SER A 170 -19.34 -13.04 5.74
C SER A 170 -18.97 -13.42 7.18
N LEU A 171 -19.19 -12.51 8.13
CA LEU A 171 -18.90 -12.75 9.55
C LEU A 171 -19.61 -14.02 10.06
N GLY A 172 -18.83 -14.93 10.66
CA GLY A 172 -19.32 -16.22 11.16
C GLY A 172 -19.54 -17.31 10.09
N ALA A 173 -19.31 -17.03 8.81
CA ALA A 173 -19.39 -18.06 7.77
C ALA A 173 -18.26 -19.11 7.91
N ALA A 174 -18.57 -20.36 7.53
CA ALA A 174 -17.63 -21.48 7.63
C ALA A 174 -16.70 -21.64 6.41
N ALA A 175 -17.00 -20.97 5.29
CA ALA A 175 -16.27 -21.08 4.04
C ALA A 175 -16.42 -19.82 3.18
N LEU A 176 -15.45 -19.61 2.29
CA LEU A 176 -15.52 -18.62 1.21
C LEU A 176 -16.59 -19.03 0.18
N SER A 177 -17.37 -18.06 -0.31
CA SER A 177 -18.30 -18.22 -1.42
C SER A 177 -17.96 -17.27 -2.57
N ILE A 178 -18.36 -17.60 -3.80
CA ILE A 178 -18.23 -16.69 -4.94
C ILE A 178 -19.17 -15.50 -4.74
N TRP A 179 -18.64 -14.28 -4.79
CA TRP A 179 -19.41 -13.05 -4.70
C TRP A 179 -19.58 -12.38 -6.06
N LYS A 180 -18.53 -12.39 -6.89
CA LYS A 180 -18.60 -11.90 -8.26
C LYS A 180 -17.71 -12.70 -9.20
N GLU A 181 -18.28 -13.04 -10.34
CA GLU A 181 -17.58 -13.41 -11.57
C GLU A 181 -17.98 -12.43 -12.67
N ASP A 182 -17.03 -11.97 -13.48
CA ASP A 182 -17.28 -11.16 -14.67
C ASP A 182 -16.16 -11.38 -15.69
N PRO A 183 -16.45 -11.54 -17.00
CA PRO A 183 -15.41 -11.73 -18.02
C PRO A 183 -14.32 -10.65 -18.04
N ARG A 184 -14.59 -9.42 -17.54
CA ARG A 184 -13.58 -8.36 -17.42
C ARG A 184 -12.51 -8.67 -16.38
N MET A 185 -12.82 -9.45 -15.34
CA MET A 185 -11.84 -9.95 -14.37
C MET A 185 -10.90 -10.99 -15.00
N GLY A 186 -11.28 -11.56 -16.15
CA GLY A 186 -10.48 -12.46 -16.98
C GLY A 186 -9.56 -11.77 -17.98
N ALA A 187 -9.48 -10.43 -17.98
CA ALA A 187 -8.82 -9.66 -19.04
C ALA A 187 -7.29 -9.57 -18.85
N GLY A 188 -6.58 -10.67 -19.10
CA GLY A 188 -5.13 -10.75 -19.01
C GLY A 188 -4.50 -11.77 -19.96
N SER A 189 -3.21 -11.60 -20.25
CA SER A 189 -2.33 -12.68 -20.68
C SER A 189 -1.72 -13.37 -19.45
N ASP A 190 -1.01 -14.48 -19.67
CA ASP A 190 -0.19 -15.17 -18.66
C ASP A 190 -0.96 -16.02 -17.62
N GLY A 191 -2.28 -16.13 -17.72
CA GLY A 191 -3.09 -17.08 -16.92
C GLY A 191 -3.29 -16.70 -15.45
N LEU A 192 -2.98 -15.44 -15.12
CA LEU A 192 -3.23 -14.83 -13.82
C LEU A 192 -4.27 -13.72 -13.98
N PHE A 193 -5.12 -13.54 -12.96
CA PHE A 193 -6.31 -12.70 -13.06
C PHE A 193 -6.25 -11.48 -12.12
N LEU A 194 -6.92 -11.55 -10.96
CA LEU A 194 -7.00 -10.45 -10.02
C LEU A 194 -5.78 -10.40 -9.09
N ASN A 195 -5.44 -9.19 -8.66
CA ASN A 195 -4.37 -8.89 -7.72
C ASN A 195 -4.94 -8.14 -6.50
N GLY A 196 -4.43 -6.96 -6.17
CA GLY A 196 -4.93 -6.09 -5.11
C GLY A 196 -6.42 -5.73 -5.16
N ILE A 197 -6.96 -5.39 -3.98
CA ILE A 197 -8.37 -5.06 -3.74
C ILE A 197 -8.49 -3.90 -2.75
N ALA A 198 -9.49 -3.04 -2.93
CA ALA A 198 -9.80 -1.98 -1.97
C ALA A 198 -11.28 -1.57 -2.01
N LEU A 199 -11.81 -1.16 -0.85
CA LEU A 199 -13.19 -0.68 -0.70
C LEU A 199 -13.20 0.85 -0.51
N ASP A 200 -14.12 1.57 -1.16
CA ASP A 200 -14.41 2.99 -0.93
C ASP A 200 -15.83 3.14 -0.37
N GLY A 201 -15.91 3.47 0.94
CA GLY A 201 -17.12 3.24 1.73
C GLY A 201 -17.47 1.75 1.76
N ASP A 202 -18.76 1.43 1.82
CA ASP A 202 -19.28 0.05 1.66
C ASP A 202 -19.92 -0.19 0.28
N HIS A 203 -19.77 0.75 -0.66
CA HIS A 203 -20.56 0.80 -1.92
C HIS A 203 -19.75 0.67 -3.21
N LYS A 204 -18.41 0.78 -3.15
CA LYS A 204 -17.54 0.61 -4.33
C LYS A 204 -16.38 -0.30 -3.96
N LEU A 205 -16.26 -1.42 -4.67
CA LEU A 205 -15.14 -2.35 -4.53
C LEU A 205 -14.27 -2.28 -5.78
N TYR A 206 -13.00 -1.92 -5.60
CA TYR A 206 -12.02 -1.88 -6.68
C TYR A 206 -11.14 -3.12 -6.65
N VAL A 207 -10.81 -3.66 -7.83
CA VAL A 207 -9.78 -4.70 -8.01
C VAL A 207 -8.82 -4.32 -9.12
N SER A 208 -7.54 -4.58 -8.90
CA SER A 208 -6.52 -4.56 -9.94
C SER A 208 -6.35 -5.95 -10.57
N LEU A 209 -5.65 -5.98 -11.71
CA LEU A 209 -5.29 -7.19 -12.41
C LEU A 209 -3.76 -7.39 -12.34
N VAL A 210 -3.31 -8.64 -12.38
CA VAL A 210 -1.88 -8.97 -12.45
C VAL A 210 -1.25 -8.50 -13.77
N SER A 211 -2.01 -8.58 -14.86
CA SER A 211 -1.56 -8.12 -16.19
C SER A 211 -1.46 -6.59 -16.28
N ALA A 212 -0.49 -6.12 -17.05
CA ALA A 212 -0.29 -4.70 -17.34
C ALA A 212 -1.45 -4.11 -18.15
N VAL A 213 -2.33 -3.33 -17.50
CA VAL A 213 -3.53 -2.74 -18.12
C VAL A 213 -3.73 -1.27 -17.76
N PRO A 214 -4.35 -0.44 -18.62
CA PRO A 214 -4.59 0.97 -18.37
C PRO A 214 -5.89 1.22 -17.60
N TYR A 215 -6.24 0.37 -16.63
CA TYR A 215 -7.46 0.51 -15.83
C TYR A 215 -7.38 -0.30 -14.53
N VAL A 216 -8.23 0.05 -13.56
CA VAL A 216 -8.71 -0.91 -12.54
C VAL A 216 -10.18 -1.22 -12.80
N LEU A 217 -10.70 -2.30 -12.22
CA LEU A 217 -12.13 -2.58 -12.25
C LEU A 217 -12.79 -2.03 -10.98
N ARG A 218 -14.01 -1.52 -11.11
CA ARG A 218 -14.93 -1.24 -10.01
C ARG A 218 -16.11 -2.21 -10.10
N VAL A 219 -16.46 -2.81 -8.98
CA VAL A 219 -17.71 -3.54 -8.76
C VAL A 219 -18.55 -2.67 -7.82
N ASP A 220 -19.75 -2.31 -8.23
CA ASP A 220 -20.70 -1.63 -7.34
C ASP A 220 -21.16 -2.61 -6.25
N VAL A 221 -21.32 -2.13 -5.01
CA VAL A 221 -21.81 -2.94 -3.88
C VAL A 221 -23.18 -2.41 -3.47
N GLU A 222 -24.19 -3.26 -3.67
CA GLU A 222 -25.59 -2.94 -3.37
C GLU A 222 -25.82 -2.84 -1.84
N ASP A 223 -26.88 -2.17 -1.39
CA ASP A 223 -27.19 -1.98 0.05
C ASP A 223 -27.31 -3.28 0.88
N ASN A 224 -27.55 -4.41 0.21
CA ASN A 224 -27.62 -5.75 0.82
C ASN A 224 -26.27 -6.51 0.77
N GLY A 225 -25.20 -5.87 0.32
CA GLY A 225 -23.86 -6.45 0.12
C GLY A 225 -23.74 -7.35 -1.11
N ALA A 226 -24.68 -7.33 -2.05
CA ALA A 226 -24.57 -8.05 -3.32
C ALA A 226 -23.66 -7.32 -4.33
N ALA A 227 -23.11 -8.07 -5.29
CA ALA A 227 -22.23 -7.54 -6.33
C ALA A 227 -23.02 -6.98 -7.53
N GLY A 228 -23.07 -5.66 -7.66
CA GLY A 228 -23.70 -4.90 -8.74
C GLY A 228 -22.93 -4.94 -10.06
N ALA A 229 -22.92 -3.84 -10.80
CA ALA A 229 -22.27 -3.76 -12.12
C ALA A 229 -20.73 -3.79 -12.02
N VAL A 230 -20.06 -4.30 -13.07
CA VAL A 230 -18.60 -4.22 -13.22
C VAL A 230 -18.25 -3.21 -14.30
N SER A 231 -17.56 -2.12 -13.93
CA SER A 231 -17.10 -1.06 -14.82
C SER A 231 -15.58 -0.90 -14.76
N ARG A 232 -14.97 -0.36 -15.83
CA ARG A 232 -13.57 0.08 -15.79
C ARG A 232 -13.47 1.48 -15.20
N ILE A 233 -12.35 1.72 -14.52
CA ILE A 233 -11.83 3.05 -14.21
C ILE A 233 -10.58 3.23 -15.07
N ASP A 234 -10.71 3.95 -16.18
CA ASP A 234 -9.64 4.12 -17.14
C ASP A 234 -8.55 5.07 -16.61
N MET A 235 -7.30 4.65 -16.77
CA MET A 235 -6.08 5.34 -16.33
C MET A 235 -5.41 6.03 -17.53
N PRO A 236 -4.68 7.15 -17.32
CA PRO A 236 -4.05 7.91 -18.40
C PRO A 236 -2.86 7.19 -19.07
N ARG A 237 -2.48 6.01 -18.56
CA ARG A 237 -1.43 5.14 -19.08
C ARG A 237 -1.66 3.71 -18.59
N VAL A 238 -0.94 2.76 -19.18
CA VAL A 238 -0.82 1.39 -18.67
C VAL A 238 -0.22 1.40 -17.26
N LEU A 239 -0.85 0.68 -16.33
CA LEU A 239 -0.29 0.30 -15.03
C LEU A 239 0.63 -0.91 -15.22
N LYS A 240 1.73 -1.01 -14.48
CA LYS A 240 2.76 -2.07 -14.68
C LYS A 240 2.27 -3.45 -14.23
N ASN A 241 2.34 -3.72 -12.95
CA ASN A 241 1.49 -4.66 -12.24
C ASN A 241 0.98 -3.87 -11.05
N ALA A 242 -0.32 -3.57 -11.00
CA ALA A 242 -0.90 -2.86 -9.86
C ALA A 242 -1.09 -3.88 -8.73
N ASP A 243 0.01 -4.21 -8.05
CA ASP A 243 0.09 -5.31 -7.08
C ASP A 243 -0.92 -5.07 -5.95
N ALA A 244 -0.72 -4.02 -5.15
CA ALA A 244 -1.73 -3.55 -4.20
C ALA A 244 -2.37 -2.23 -4.64
N ILE A 245 -3.64 -2.07 -4.25
CA ILE A 245 -4.38 -0.80 -4.29
C ILE A 245 -4.95 -0.51 -2.91
N ARG A 246 -4.99 0.76 -2.51
CA ARG A 246 -5.53 1.17 -1.20
C ARG A 246 -6.34 2.46 -1.34
N ILE A 247 -7.60 2.46 -0.93
CA ILE A 247 -8.38 3.69 -0.79
C ILE A 247 -7.93 4.40 0.49
N TYR A 248 -7.61 5.70 0.39
CA TYR A 248 -7.14 6.50 1.53
C TYR A 248 -8.01 7.74 1.82
N ALA A 249 -8.92 8.05 0.90
CA ALA A 249 -10.03 9.00 1.05
C ALA A 249 -11.04 8.72 -0.09
N PRO A 250 -12.29 9.23 -0.02
CA PRO A 250 -13.28 9.02 -1.07
C PRO A 250 -12.78 9.38 -2.47
N ASP A 251 -12.91 8.44 -3.41
CA ASP A 251 -12.38 8.55 -4.78
C ASP A 251 -10.86 8.89 -4.83
N ARG A 252 -10.08 8.44 -3.85
CA ARG A 252 -8.61 8.57 -3.79
C ARG A 252 -7.96 7.22 -3.49
N MET A 253 -7.12 6.76 -4.42
CA MET A 253 -6.47 5.45 -4.37
C MET A 253 -4.95 5.61 -4.42
N ALA A 254 -4.21 4.91 -3.57
CA ALA A 254 -2.80 4.61 -3.80
C ALA A 254 -2.68 3.32 -4.61
N ILE A 255 -1.78 3.30 -5.58
CA ILE A 255 -1.48 2.15 -6.42
C ILE A 255 0.01 1.84 -6.27
N PHE A 256 0.32 0.61 -5.86
CA PHE A 256 1.67 0.09 -5.71
C PHE A 256 1.99 -0.71 -6.98
N GLU A 257 2.77 -0.10 -7.87
CA GLU A 257 3.01 -0.59 -9.22
C GLU A 257 4.34 -1.33 -9.27
N SER A 258 4.24 -2.62 -8.98
CA SER A 258 5.29 -3.62 -9.09
C SER A 258 5.73 -3.83 -10.55
N ASN A 259 6.96 -4.28 -10.74
CA ASN A 259 7.56 -4.60 -12.03
C ASN A 259 7.89 -6.09 -12.18
N ALA A 260 7.49 -6.90 -11.20
CA ALA A 260 7.79 -8.33 -11.06
C ALA A 260 7.47 -9.16 -12.31
N PHE A 261 6.32 -8.86 -12.95
CA PHE A 261 5.86 -9.51 -14.18
C PHE A 261 6.04 -8.62 -15.43
N GLY A 262 6.54 -7.38 -15.26
CA GLY A 262 6.63 -6.38 -16.32
C GLY A 262 7.76 -6.59 -17.33
N LYS A 263 8.69 -7.53 -17.07
CA LYS A 263 9.86 -7.86 -17.93
C LYS A 263 10.82 -6.67 -18.20
N THR A 264 10.71 -5.56 -17.46
CA THR A 264 11.56 -4.35 -17.62
C THR A 264 12.86 -4.38 -16.80
N GLY A 265 13.21 -5.52 -16.21
CA GLY A 265 14.29 -5.64 -15.22
C GLY A 265 13.81 -5.41 -13.78
N PRO A 266 14.71 -5.52 -12.78
CA PRO A 266 14.36 -5.48 -11.36
C PRO A 266 14.00 -4.08 -10.85
N TYR A 267 14.45 -3.01 -11.51
CA TYR A 267 14.13 -1.63 -11.11
C TYR A 267 13.15 -0.99 -12.08
N GLY A 268 12.26 -0.17 -11.52
CA GLY A 268 11.30 0.61 -12.31
C GLY A 268 9.91 0.64 -11.70
N GLY A 269 9.67 -0.08 -10.61
CA GLY A 269 8.44 0.01 -9.84
C GLY A 269 8.19 1.41 -9.28
N GLN A 270 6.95 1.70 -8.94
CA GLN A 270 6.52 3.04 -8.55
C GLN A 270 5.31 3.03 -7.62
N VAL A 271 5.09 4.15 -6.93
CA VAL A 271 3.87 4.40 -6.16
C VAL A 271 3.16 5.60 -6.79
N SER A 272 1.90 5.41 -7.16
CA SER A 272 1.07 6.42 -7.81
C SER A 272 -0.19 6.70 -7.00
N LEU A 273 -0.63 7.97 -6.96
CA LEU A 273 -1.90 8.38 -6.41
C LEU A 273 -2.90 8.58 -7.55
N ALA A 274 -4.02 7.86 -7.51
CA ALA A 274 -5.14 8.05 -8.42
C ALA A 274 -6.24 8.89 -7.77
N ARG A 275 -6.79 9.81 -8.56
CA ARG A 275 -7.95 10.63 -8.23
C ARG A 275 -9.06 10.25 -9.21
N ILE A 276 -10.06 9.53 -8.71
CA ILE A 276 -11.12 8.92 -9.52
C ILE A 276 -12.21 9.98 -9.80
N ASN A 277 -12.76 9.97 -11.00
CA ASN A 277 -13.88 10.80 -11.41
C ASN A 277 -14.80 9.98 -12.35
N GLY A 278 -15.86 9.41 -11.79
CA GLY A 278 -16.74 8.50 -12.52
C GLY A 278 -16.01 7.22 -12.96
N ASN A 279 -15.78 7.08 -14.26
CA ASN A 279 -15.11 5.93 -14.88
C ASN A 279 -13.70 6.24 -15.41
N THR A 280 -13.10 7.37 -15.02
CA THR A 280 -11.69 7.68 -15.34
C THR A 280 -10.95 8.14 -14.08
N ALA A 281 -9.62 8.20 -14.14
CA ALA A 281 -8.81 8.79 -13.09
C ALA A 281 -7.63 9.61 -13.65
N THR A 282 -7.11 10.54 -12.85
CA THR A 282 -5.78 11.13 -13.07
C THR A 282 -4.76 10.44 -12.17
N LEU A 283 -3.52 10.26 -12.63
CA LEU A 283 -2.43 9.65 -11.85
C LEU A 283 -1.29 10.62 -11.57
N ASP A 284 -0.94 10.76 -10.29
CA ASP A 284 0.20 11.53 -9.79
C ASP A 284 1.24 10.54 -9.21
N THR A 285 2.36 10.31 -9.89
CA THR A 285 3.40 9.36 -9.42
C THR A 285 4.30 10.01 -8.38
N ILE A 286 4.29 9.47 -7.15
CA ILE A 286 4.95 10.05 -5.98
C ILE A 286 6.25 9.37 -5.58
N VAL A 287 6.48 8.10 -5.97
CA VAL A 287 7.76 7.39 -5.84
C VAL A 287 8.01 6.62 -7.13
N ASN A 288 9.26 6.51 -7.58
CA ASN A 288 9.65 5.76 -8.77
C ASN A 288 11.05 5.13 -8.58
N GLY A 289 11.42 4.20 -9.46
CA GLY A 289 12.73 3.54 -9.44
C GLY A 289 12.85 2.41 -8.43
N LEU A 290 11.74 1.98 -7.84
CA LEU A 290 11.68 0.91 -6.83
C LEU A 290 11.85 -0.47 -7.47
N ASN A 291 12.15 -1.46 -6.63
CA ASN A 291 12.38 -2.87 -6.95
C ASN A 291 11.22 -3.72 -6.42
N ASP A 292 10.21 -3.88 -7.27
CA ASP A 292 8.96 -4.60 -6.97
C ASP A 292 8.23 -4.07 -5.72
N PRO A 293 7.74 -2.81 -5.73
CA PRO A 293 6.88 -2.29 -4.68
C PRO A 293 5.50 -2.93 -4.78
N SER A 294 5.33 -4.02 -4.04
CA SER A 294 4.10 -4.81 -3.96
C SER A 294 3.01 -4.11 -3.17
N SER A 295 3.32 -3.52 -2.02
CA SER A 295 2.30 -3.00 -1.11
C SER A 295 2.75 -1.83 -0.24
N GLY A 296 1.78 -1.31 0.50
CA GLY A 296 1.92 -0.14 1.35
C GLY A 296 0.58 0.35 1.89
N VAL A 297 0.65 1.42 2.68
CA VAL A 297 -0.51 2.13 3.27
C VAL A 297 -0.27 3.63 3.27
N ILE A 298 -1.34 4.43 3.33
CA ILE A 298 -1.27 5.86 3.61
C ILE A 298 -1.73 6.11 5.04
N VAL A 299 -0.94 6.85 5.81
CA VAL A 299 -1.18 7.15 7.22
C VAL A 299 -0.86 8.62 7.46
N GLY A 300 -1.87 9.42 7.79
CA GLY A 300 -1.75 10.87 7.83
C GLY A 300 -1.29 11.43 6.48
N ASN A 301 -0.26 12.30 6.49
CA ASN A 301 0.30 12.89 5.27
C ASN A 301 1.45 12.06 4.65
N ARG A 302 1.53 10.74 4.89
CA ARG A 302 2.67 9.93 4.42
C ARG A 302 2.21 8.60 3.83
N VAL A 303 2.85 8.18 2.74
CA VAL A 303 2.78 6.81 2.24
C VAL A 303 3.92 6.00 2.87
N TYR A 304 3.61 4.78 3.29
CA TYR A 304 4.56 3.76 3.72
C TYR A 304 4.50 2.62 2.71
N PHE A 305 5.64 2.08 2.30
CA PHE A 305 5.74 1.06 1.26
C PHE A 305 6.94 0.14 1.47
N ILE A 306 6.86 -1.05 0.89
CA ILE A 306 7.91 -2.08 0.87
C ILE A 306 8.44 -2.29 -0.54
N GLU A 307 9.60 -2.93 -0.64
CA GLU A 307 10.17 -3.46 -1.89
C GLU A 307 10.38 -4.97 -1.73
N SER A 308 9.68 -5.78 -2.51
CA SER A 308 9.72 -7.24 -2.43
C SER A 308 10.97 -7.85 -3.05
N LYS A 309 11.56 -7.18 -4.05
CA LYS A 309 12.78 -7.59 -4.73
C LYS A 309 12.66 -9.00 -5.32
N TYR A 310 11.52 -9.33 -5.94
CA TYR A 310 11.19 -10.69 -6.41
C TYR A 310 12.14 -11.22 -7.47
N ALA A 311 12.84 -10.33 -8.19
CA ALA A 311 13.95 -10.71 -9.07
C ALA A 311 15.08 -11.48 -8.34
N LEU A 312 15.17 -11.41 -7.01
CA LEU A 312 16.10 -12.19 -6.17
C LEU A 312 15.50 -13.52 -5.67
N LEU A 313 14.26 -13.85 -6.02
CA LEU A 313 13.54 -15.05 -5.56
C LEU A 313 13.10 -15.92 -6.73
N PHE A 314 12.49 -15.32 -7.75
CA PHE A 314 11.95 -16.02 -8.93
C PHE A 314 12.94 -16.91 -9.69
N PRO A 315 14.22 -16.53 -9.91
CA PRO A 315 15.17 -17.37 -10.62
C PRO A 315 15.54 -18.66 -9.88
N HIS A 316 15.30 -18.71 -8.56
CA HIS A 316 15.80 -19.76 -7.66
C HIS A 316 14.72 -20.77 -7.26
N LYS A 317 13.62 -20.86 -8.02
CA LYS A 317 12.49 -21.76 -7.75
C LYS A 317 12.92 -23.23 -7.55
N ASP A 318 13.78 -23.71 -8.44
CA ASP A 318 14.26 -25.10 -8.47
C ASP A 318 15.59 -25.28 -7.70
N HIS A 319 16.15 -24.17 -7.19
CA HIS A 319 17.41 -24.08 -6.44
C HIS A 319 17.23 -23.17 -5.21
N PRO A 320 16.34 -23.51 -4.26
CA PRO A 320 16.04 -22.66 -3.10
C PRO A 320 17.27 -22.42 -2.20
N GLU A 321 18.29 -23.27 -2.27
CA GLU A 321 19.60 -23.10 -1.63
C GLU A 321 20.36 -21.84 -2.10
N ASP A 322 20.07 -21.33 -3.30
CA ASP A 322 20.70 -20.14 -3.87
C ASP A 322 19.96 -18.83 -3.55
N ILE A 323 18.81 -18.88 -2.85
CA ILE A 323 18.03 -17.70 -2.47
C ILE A 323 18.85 -16.79 -1.53
N PRO A 324 19.05 -15.49 -1.85
CA PRO A 324 19.83 -14.56 -1.02
C PRO A 324 19.25 -14.24 0.38
N ALA A 325 19.54 -15.09 1.38
CA ALA A 325 19.03 -14.92 2.75
C ALA A 325 19.42 -13.61 3.48
N ASN A 326 20.50 -12.94 3.07
CA ASN A 326 20.99 -11.71 3.72
C ASN A 326 20.54 -10.41 3.02
N VAL A 327 19.45 -10.44 2.24
CA VAL A 327 18.90 -9.22 1.62
C VAL A 327 18.30 -8.31 2.69
N PRO A 328 18.72 -7.04 2.77
CA PRO A 328 18.07 -6.07 3.66
C PRO A 328 16.69 -5.72 3.11
N PHE A 329 15.68 -5.86 3.95
CA PHE A 329 14.31 -5.43 3.69
C PHE A 329 13.90 -4.38 4.71
N ASP A 330 13.14 -3.38 4.27
CA ASP A 330 12.74 -2.25 5.09
C ASP A 330 11.37 -1.72 4.68
N LEU A 331 10.67 -1.15 5.65
CA LEU A 331 9.48 -0.34 5.45
C LEU A 331 9.93 1.12 5.24
N GLN A 332 9.80 1.57 4.01
CA GLN A 332 10.18 2.90 3.56
C GLN A 332 8.96 3.83 3.57
N SER A 333 9.20 5.15 3.45
CA SER A 333 8.10 6.10 3.50
C SER A 333 8.41 7.47 2.93
N ARG A 334 7.39 8.15 2.39
CA ARG A 334 7.48 9.48 1.79
C ARG A 334 6.28 10.34 2.17
N GLU A 335 6.48 11.65 2.33
CA GLU A 335 5.36 12.58 2.47
C GLU A 335 4.54 12.65 1.17
N LEU A 336 3.22 12.78 1.31
CA LEU A 336 2.34 13.06 0.18
C LEU A 336 2.57 14.49 -0.32
N PRO A 337 2.41 14.75 -1.63
CA PRO A 337 2.37 16.11 -2.17
C PRO A 337 1.29 16.96 -1.47
N ARG A 338 1.59 18.25 -1.27
CA ARG A 338 0.64 19.24 -0.76
C ARG A 338 -0.15 19.88 -1.89
#